data_AF-A0A7Y7DHZ4-F1
#
_entry.id   AF-A0A7Y7DHZ4-F1
#
_cell.length_a   1.000
_cell.length_b   1.000
_cell.length_c   1.000
_cell.angle_alpha   90.00
_cell.angle_beta   90.00
_cell.angle_gamma   90.00
#
_symmetry.space_group_name_H-M   'P 1'
#
loop_
_entity.id
_entity.type
_entity.pdbx_description
1 polymer ?
#
loop_
_entity_poly.entity_id
_entity_poly.type
_entity_poly.pdbx_seq_one_letter_code
_entity_poly.pdbx_strand_id
1 'polypeptide(L)'
;MDRKKLHSEDFTKKVTNCTHGFSVPNNYFDLLEDTIMCNLAEKSLPKGNAFDVPKDYFTSVEQEILSKVELPKKEVKVVSLRKRVLQAIPAAAAACILLFIGLNYFNASENYSFDSITSDELEIWINENYSTSTQIEFIDTDFTDGNLIENETSIQDEDILDYFNTINSSSFINEIEQ
;
A
#
# COMPACT_ATOMS: atom_id res chain seq x y z
N MET A 1 73.00 55.75 -15.49
CA MET A 1 72.12 55.20 -14.44
C MET A 1 70.77 55.89 -14.54
N ASP A 2 69.70 55.12 -14.73
CA ASP A 2 68.33 55.63 -14.89
C ASP A 2 67.78 56.16 -13.56
N ARG A 3 67.69 57.49 -13.44
CA ARG A 3 67.19 58.17 -12.22
C ARG A 3 65.71 57.89 -11.92
N LYS A 4 64.94 57.41 -12.91
CA LYS A 4 63.51 57.09 -12.74
C LYS A 4 63.24 55.93 -11.79
N LYS A 5 64.20 55.03 -11.56
CA LYS A 5 64.03 53.87 -10.67
C LYS A 5 64.35 54.18 -9.20
N LEU A 6 64.85 55.37 -8.88
CA LEU A 6 65.29 55.75 -7.53
C LEU A 6 64.14 55.85 -6.52
N HIS A 7 62.91 56.00 -6.99
CA HIS A 7 61.70 56.14 -6.15
C HIS A 7 60.69 55.01 -6.35
N SER A 8 61.10 53.91 -7.00
CA SER A 8 60.24 52.72 -7.13
C SER A 8 60.12 51.98 -5.80
N GLU A 9 58.97 51.36 -5.55
CA GLU A 9 58.77 50.45 -4.42
C GLU A 9 59.79 49.30 -4.39
N ASP A 10 60.21 48.83 -5.56
CA ASP A 10 61.23 47.80 -5.69
C ASP A 10 62.60 48.29 -5.20
N PHE A 11 62.89 49.58 -5.37
CA PHE A 11 64.13 50.20 -4.92
C PHE A 11 64.11 50.43 -3.42
N THR A 12 62.99 50.90 -2.86
CA THR A 12 62.86 51.11 -1.41
C THR A 12 62.91 49.77 -0.66
N LYS A 13 62.21 48.72 -1.13
CA LYS A 13 62.28 47.36 -0.56
C LYS A 13 63.69 46.76 -0.62
N LYS A 14 64.43 47.02 -1.71
CA LYS A 14 65.80 46.52 -1.89
C LYS A 14 66.83 47.23 -1.00
N VAL A 15 66.66 48.54 -0.76
CA VAL A 15 67.61 49.35 0.02
C VAL A 15 67.41 49.17 1.52
N THR A 16 66.17 49.00 1.99
CA THR A 16 65.90 48.99 3.43
C THR A 16 66.21 47.65 4.09
N ASN A 17 66.15 46.52 3.40
CA ASN A 17 66.42 45.16 3.95
C ASN A 17 65.78 44.90 5.33
N CYS A 18 64.72 45.64 5.65
CA CYS A 18 64.09 45.67 6.96
C CYS A 18 62.82 44.84 6.89
N THR A 19 62.81 43.72 7.62
CA THR A 19 61.57 43.10 8.10
C THR A 19 60.98 43.97 9.20
N HIS A 20 60.66 45.24 8.91
CA HIS A 20 59.94 46.05 9.87
C HIS A 20 58.47 45.62 9.84
N GLY A 21 57.87 45.40 11.02
CA GLY A 21 56.45 45.01 11.17
C GLY A 21 55.45 46.01 10.61
N PHE A 22 55.93 47.14 10.07
CA PHE A 22 55.16 48.14 9.36
C PHE A 22 55.05 47.79 7.87
N SER A 23 54.40 46.68 7.54
CA SER A 23 53.99 46.37 6.17
C SER A 23 52.49 46.54 6.05
N VAL A 24 52.04 47.26 5.02
CA VAL A 24 50.62 47.30 4.68
C VAL A 24 50.27 46.08 3.82
N PRO A 25 49.02 45.59 3.88
CA PRO A 25 48.53 44.56 2.97
C PRO A 25 48.63 45.02 1.51
N ASN A 26 48.76 44.07 0.60
CA ASN A 26 48.69 44.35 -0.84
C ASN A 26 47.36 45.04 -1.17
N ASN A 27 47.40 46.04 -2.05
CA ASN A 27 46.25 46.84 -2.49
C ASN A 27 45.53 47.63 -1.37
N TYR A 28 46.18 47.86 -0.21
CA TYR A 28 45.59 48.62 0.89
C TYR A 28 45.14 50.03 0.45
N PHE A 29 46.00 50.76 -0.25
CA PHE A 29 45.69 52.12 -0.69
C PHE A 29 44.73 52.15 -1.87
N ASP A 30 44.80 51.15 -2.75
CA ASP A 30 43.90 51.03 -3.91
C ASP A 30 42.45 50.78 -3.46
N LEU A 31 42.24 50.03 -2.37
CA LEU A 31 40.91 49.67 -1.85
C LEU A 31 40.44 50.56 -0.68
N LEU A 32 41.28 51.52 -0.23
CA LEU A 32 40.99 52.32 0.96
C LEU A 32 39.73 53.16 0.79
N GLU A 33 39.61 53.85 -0.36
CA GLU A 33 38.48 54.71 -0.68
C GLU A 33 37.18 53.90 -0.74
N ASP A 34 37.18 52.81 -1.51
CA ASP A 34 36.03 51.90 -1.63
C ASP A 34 35.60 51.33 -0.28
N THR A 35 36.57 50.94 0.54
CA THR A 35 36.30 50.40 1.89
C THR A 35 35.64 51.47 2.77
N ILE A 36 36.12 52.71 2.76
CA ILE A 36 35.54 53.80 3.55
C ILE A 36 34.12 54.12 3.06
N MET A 37 33.91 54.19 1.74
CA MET A 37 32.60 54.47 1.15
C MET A 37 31.59 53.36 1.45
N CYS A 38 31.99 52.09 1.32
CA CYS A 38 31.16 50.95 1.72
C CYS A 38 30.79 51.00 3.20
N ASN A 39 31.75 51.27 4.10
CA ASN A 39 31.49 51.39 5.53
C ASN A 39 30.54 52.55 5.86
N LEU A 40 30.61 53.66 5.12
CA LEU A 40 29.71 54.79 5.30
C LEU A 40 28.29 54.46 4.82
N ALA A 41 28.18 53.80 3.66
CA ALA A 41 26.92 53.31 3.12
C ALA A 41 26.27 52.29 4.07
N GLU A 42 27.05 51.33 4.60
CA GLU A 42 26.58 50.35 5.56
C GLU A 42 26.06 51.00 6.85
N LYS A 43 26.76 52.02 7.37
CA LYS A 43 26.30 52.79 8.55
C LYS A 43 25.03 53.58 8.30
N SER A 44 24.74 53.95 7.05
CA SER A 44 23.51 54.64 6.68
C SER A 44 22.30 53.70 6.59
N LEU A 45 22.54 52.38 6.54
CA LEU A 45 21.45 51.41 6.54
C LEU A 45 20.77 51.38 7.92
N PRO A 46 19.43 51.31 7.96
CA PRO A 46 18.70 51.18 9.20
C PRO A 46 19.09 49.88 9.91
N LYS A 47 19.52 49.97 11.17
CA LYS A 47 19.91 48.81 12.01
C LYS A 47 18.73 47.95 12.48
N GLY A 48 17.50 48.35 12.15
CA GLY A 48 16.27 47.63 12.49
C GLY A 48 15.87 46.60 11.45
N ASN A 49 14.72 45.95 11.67
CA ASN A 49 14.15 44.96 10.75
C ASN A 49 13.85 45.60 9.38
N ALA A 50 14.80 45.53 8.46
CA ALA A 50 14.63 45.99 7.08
C ALA A 50 13.75 45.05 6.22
N PHE A 51 13.32 43.92 6.81
CA PHE A 51 12.54 42.88 6.17
C PHE A 51 11.14 42.80 6.80
N ASP A 52 10.45 43.93 6.86
CA ASP A 52 9.04 43.93 7.22
C ASP A 52 8.19 43.85 5.96
N VAL A 53 7.15 43.02 5.99
CA VAL A 53 6.22 42.90 4.86
C VAL A 53 5.13 43.96 4.98
N PRO A 54 4.62 44.51 3.85
CA PRO A 54 3.47 45.39 3.90
C PRO A 54 2.30 44.74 4.63
N LYS A 55 1.51 45.57 5.32
CA LYS A 55 0.27 45.12 5.95
C LYS A 55 -0.60 44.41 4.90
N ASP A 56 -1.08 43.22 5.26
CA ASP A 56 -1.94 42.38 4.42
C ASP A 56 -1.28 41.74 3.18
N TYR A 57 0.06 41.76 3.04
CA TYR A 57 0.77 41.11 1.93
C TYR A 57 0.32 39.65 1.71
N PHE A 58 0.31 38.84 2.78
CA PHE A 58 -0.07 37.43 2.70
C PHE A 58 -1.58 37.20 2.47
N THR A 59 -2.40 38.23 2.68
CA THR A 59 -3.85 38.18 2.43
C THR A 59 -4.18 38.56 0.99
N SER A 60 -3.46 39.52 0.41
CA SER A 60 -3.74 40.06 -0.93
C SER A 60 -3.00 39.33 -2.04
N VAL A 61 -1.79 38.83 -1.77
CA VAL A 61 -0.93 38.25 -2.81
C VAL A 61 -1.54 37.01 -3.45
N GLU A 62 -2.26 36.18 -2.69
CA GLU A 62 -2.95 35.01 -3.21
C GLU A 62 -4.02 35.40 -4.23
N GLN A 63 -4.88 36.37 -3.88
CA GLN A 63 -5.92 36.86 -4.77
C GLN A 63 -5.35 37.53 -6.01
N GLU A 64 -4.27 38.29 -5.86
CA GLU A 64 -3.60 38.96 -6.97
C GLU A 64 -2.99 37.92 -7.94
N ILE A 65 -2.34 36.88 -7.43
CA ILE A 65 -1.80 35.79 -8.26
C ILE A 65 -2.93 35.08 -9.00
N LEU A 66 -3.99 34.67 -8.30
CA LEU A 66 -5.13 33.99 -8.92
C LEU A 66 -5.86 34.85 -9.95
N SER A 67 -5.85 36.18 -9.79
CA SER A 67 -6.43 37.11 -10.76
C SER A 67 -5.58 37.28 -12.03
N LYS A 68 -4.26 37.17 -11.91
CA LYS A 68 -3.30 37.34 -13.02
C LYS A 68 -2.95 36.04 -13.73
N VAL A 69 -3.15 34.90 -13.06
CA VAL A 69 -2.98 33.59 -13.68
C VAL A 69 -4.22 33.28 -14.50
N GLU A 70 -4.10 33.43 -15.82
CA GLU A 70 -5.05 32.87 -16.78
C GLU A 70 -4.94 31.34 -16.74
N LEU A 71 -5.69 30.70 -15.83
CA LEU A 71 -5.87 29.26 -15.88
C LEU A 71 -6.61 28.95 -17.18
N PRO A 72 -6.04 28.14 -18.10
CA PRO A 72 -6.75 27.74 -19.30
C PRO A 72 -7.99 26.97 -18.85
N LYS A 73 -9.16 27.61 -18.93
CA LYS A 73 -10.47 26.96 -18.79
C LYS A 73 -10.66 26.07 -20.01
N LYS A 74 -9.93 24.95 -20.04
CA LYS A 74 -10.21 23.88 -20.97
C LYS A 74 -11.63 23.43 -20.65
N GLU A 75 -12.56 23.71 -21.55
CA GLU A 75 -13.92 23.18 -21.50
C GLU A 75 -13.84 21.66 -21.65
N VAL A 76 -13.53 20.99 -20.55
CA VAL A 76 -13.63 19.54 -20.47
C VAL A 76 -15.11 19.21 -20.57
N LYS A 77 -15.47 18.50 -21.64
CA LYS A 77 -16.80 17.95 -21.84
C LYS A 77 -17.11 16.97 -20.70
N VAL A 78 -17.70 17.47 -19.63
CA VAL A 78 -18.18 16.67 -18.50
C VAL A 78 -19.39 15.85 -18.98
N VAL A 79 -19.18 14.56 -19.19
CA VAL A 79 -20.26 13.62 -19.49
C VAL A 79 -20.79 13.05 -18.18
N SER A 80 -22.11 13.12 -17.97
CA SER A 80 -22.73 12.56 -16.77
C SER A 80 -22.79 11.04 -16.86
N LEU A 81 -22.12 10.35 -15.92
CA LEU A 81 -22.08 8.88 -15.87
C LEU A 81 -23.48 8.26 -15.72
N ARG A 82 -24.41 8.94 -15.04
CA ARG A 82 -25.79 8.47 -14.81
C ARG A 82 -26.52 8.15 -16.12
N LYS A 83 -26.38 8.99 -17.15
CA LYS A 83 -27.03 8.78 -18.45
C LYS A 83 -26.49 7.55 -19.16
N ARG A 84 -25.18 7.32 -19.07
CA ARG A 84 -24.50 6.17 -19.68
C ARG A 84 -24.86 4.86 -18.98
N VAL A 85 -24.95 4.88 -17.65
CA VAL A 85 -25.42 3.73 -16.88
C VAL A 85 -26.88 3.41 -17.21
N LEU A 86 -27.77 4.42 -17.24
CA LEU A 86 -29.18 4.22 -17.57
C LEU A 86 -29.40 3.58 -18.95
N GLN A 87 -28.57 3.94 -19.94
CA GLN A 87 -28.62 3.35 -21.28
C GLN A 87 -28.08 1.91 -21.34
N ALA A 88 -27.23 1.50 -20.39
CA ALA A 88 -26.65 0.16 -20.34
C ALA A 88 -27.52 -0.87 -19.58
N ILE A 89 -28.46 -0.42 -18.75
CA ILE A 89 -29.38 -1.30 -17.98
C ILE A 89 -30.09 -2.35 -18.84
N PRO A 90 -30.76 -2.00 -19.96
CA PRO A 90 -31.49 -3.01 -20.74
C PRO A 90 -30.55 -4.04 -21.41
N ALA A 91 -29.37 -3.61 -21.85
CA ALA A 91 -28.38 -4.52 -22.42
C ALA A 91 -27.81 -5.47 -21.37
N ALA A 92 -27.52 -4.97 -20.16
CA ALA A 92 -27.06 -5.79 -19.04
C ALA A 92 -28.15 -6.80 -18.61
N ALA A 93 -29.41 -6.37 -18.51
CA ALA A 93 -30.53 -7.27 -18.19
C ALA A 93 -30.69 -8.38 -19.23
N ALA A 94 -30.63 -8.05 -20.53
CA ALA A 94 -30.68 -9.04 -21.60
C ALA A 94 -29.49 -10.02 -21.56
N ALA A 95 -28.28 -9.52 -21.30
CA ALA A 95 -27.10 -10.37 -21.12
C ALA A 95 -27.23 -11.31 -19.92
N CYS A 96 -27.77 -10.83 -18.79
CA CYS A 96 -28.04 -11.67 -17.62
C CYS A 96 -29.05 -12.77 -17.93
N ILE A 97 -30.12 -12.45 -18.68
CA ILE A 97 -31.13 -13.43 -19.09
C ILE A 97 -30.52 -14.46 -20.04
N LEU A 98 -29.73 -14.02 -21.04
CA LEU A 98 -29.04 -14.92 -21.96
C LEU A 98 -28.02 -15.81 -21.26
N LEU A 99 -27.28 -15.27 -20.29
CA LEU A 99 -26.34 -16.03 -19.49
C LEU A 99 -27.06 -17.03 -18.59
N PHE A 100 -28.18 -16.65 -17.97
CA PHE A 100 -29.00 -17.55 -17.16
C PHE A 100 -29.52 -18.73 -17.99
N ILE A 101 -30.09 -18.45 -19.17
CA ILE A 101 -30.59 -19.50 -20.08
C ILE A 101 -29.43 -20.34 -20.62
N GLY A 102 -28.32 -19.71 -21.02
CA GLY A 102 -27.16 -20.38 -21.57
C GLY A 102 -26.48 -21.31 -20.56
N LEU A 103 -26.31 -20.86 -19.32
CA LEU A 103 -25.79 -21.69 -18.23
C LEU A 103 -26.77 -22.80 -17.87
N ASN A 104 -28.07 -22.53 -17.79
CA ASN A 104 -29.05 -23.56 -17.45
C ASN A 104 -29.12 -24.65 -18.53
N TYR A 105 -29.02 -24.27 -19.81
CA TYR A 105 -28.97 -25.22 -20.93
C TYR A 105 -27.68 -26.05 -20.95
N PHE A 106 -26.53 -25.45 -20.62
CA PHE A 106 -25.25 -26.17 -20.57
C PHE A 106 -25.12 -27.11 -19.36
N ASN A 107 -25.71 -26.76 -18.21
CA ASN A 107 -25.64 -27.57 -16.98
C ASN A 107 -26.75 -28.64 -16.89
N ALA A 108 -27.65 -28.76 -17.88
CA ALA A 108 -28.81 -29.66 -17.81
C ALA A 108 -28.52 -31.15 -18.10
N SER A 109 -27.26 -31.53 -18.37
CA SER A 109 -26.90 -32.88 -18.80
C SER A 109 -26.11 -33.72 -17.80
N GLU A 110 -25.65 -33.15 -16.68
CA GLU A 110 -24.84 -33.90 -15.70
C GLU A 110 -25.62 -34.12 -14.42
N ASN A 111 -26.26 -35.29 -14.32
CA ASN A 111 -26.75 -35.81 -13.04
C ASN A 111 -25.55 -36.49 -12.35
N TYR A 112 -24.86 -35.76 -11.48
CA TYR A 112 -23.85 -36.37 -10.61
C TYR A 112 -24.58 -37.23 -9.57
N SER A 113 -24.54 -38.55 -9.74
CA SER A 113 -24.99 -39.52 -8.73
C SER A 113 -23.78 -40.00 -7.94
N PHE A 114 -23.96 -40.39 -6.68
CA PHE A 114 -22.89 -41.04 -5.91
C PHE A 114 -22.38 -42.32 -6.58
N ASP A 115 -23.20 -42.96 -7.42
CA ASP A 115 -22.82 -44.14 -8.19
C ASP A 115 -21.80 -43.87 -9.29
N SER A 116 -21.57 -42.61 -9.68
CA SER A 116 -20.56 -42.26 -10.69
C SER A 116 -19.16 -42.09 -10.13
N ILE A 117 -19.00 -42.15 -8.80
CA ILE A 117 -17.70 -42.06 -8.13
C ILE A 117 -17.07 -43.44 -8.13
N THR A 118 -15.86 -43.56 -8.72
CA THR A 118 -15.15 -44.84 -8.74
C THR A 118 -14.44 -45.09 -7.40
N SER A 119 -14.31 -46.34 -6.99
CA SER A 119 -13.59 -46.70 -5.75
C SER A 119 -12.16 -46.13 -5.70
N ASP A 120 -11.47 -46.09 -6.84
CA ASP A 120 -10.13 -45.50 -6.97
C ASP A 120 -10.13 -43.99 -6.66
N GLU A 121 -11.16 -43.26 -7.09
CA GLU A 121 -11.32 -41.82 -6.80
C GLU A 121 -11.65 -41.57 -5.33
N LEU A 122 -12.45 -42.46 -4.73
CA LEU A 122 -12.77 -42.46 -3.31
C LEU A 122 -11.53 -42.72 -2.46
N GLU A 123 -10.67 -43.66 -2.85
CA GLU A 123 -9.41 -43.95 -2.17
C GLU A 123 -8.46 -42.75 -2.21
N ILE A 124 -8.35 -42.09 -3.36
CA ILE A 124 -7.55 -40.86 -3.51
C ILE A 124 -8.11 -39.75 -2.61
N TRP A 125 -9.43 -39.52 -2.63
CA TRP A 125 -10.05 -38.50 -1.78
C TRP A 125 -9.84 -38.79 -0.29
N ILE A 126 -10.01 -40.04 0.13
CA ILE A 126 -9.74 -40.46 1.51
C ILE A 126 -8.25 -40.19 1.81
N ASN A 127 -7.31 -40.70 1.04
CA ASN A 127 -5.89 -40.54 1.33
C ASN A 127 -5.43 -39.07 1.37
N GLU A 128 -5.99 -38.21 0.51
CA GLU A 128 -5.71 -36.78 0.53
C GLU A 128 -6.32 -36.04 1.73
N ASN A 129 -7.51 -36.44 2.18
CA ASN A 129 -8.24 -35.78 3.28
C ASN A 129 -8.03 -36.44 4.66
N TYR A 130 -7.50 -37.66 4.72
CA TYR A 130 -7.29 -38.45 5.95
C TYR A 130 -6.14 -37.93 6.82
N SER A 131 -5.42 -36.89 6.36
CA SER A 131 -4.34 -36.28 7.14
C SER A 131 -4.79 -35.17 8.09
N THR A 132 -6.08 -34.91 8.30
CA THR A 132 -6.50 -33.94 9.32
C THR A 132 -7.80 -34.35 10.01
N SER A 133 -7.67 -34.63 11.32
CA SER A 133 -8.73 -34.77 12.33
C SER A 133 -9.71 -35.94 12.18
N THR A 134 -9.23 -37.15 12.38
CA THR A 134 -9.50 -37.96 13.58
C THR A 134 -8.89 -39.32 13.30
N GLN A 135 -7.93 -39.75 14.12
CA GLN A 135 -7.69 -41.18 14.22
C GLN A 135 -9.02 -41.73 14.73
N ILE A 136 -9.80 -42.40 13.87
CA ILE A 136 -10.88 -43.26 14.36
C ILE A 136 -10.16 -44.37 15.10
N GLU A 137 -9.82 -44.10 16.35
CA GLU A 137 -9.44 -45.10 17.32
C GLU A 137 -10.72 -45.91 17.50
N PHE A 138 -10.73 -47.10 16.91
CA PHE A 138 -11.78 -48.08 17.16
C PHE A 138 -11.62 -48.48 18.63
N ILE A 139 -12.23 -47.69 19.53
CA ILE A 139 -12.24 -47.96 20.95
C ILE A 139 -13.20 -49.13 21.12
N ASP A 140 -12.60 -50.31 21.21
CA ASP A 140 -13.24 -51.61 21.39
C ASP A 140 -13.71 -51.77 22.84
N THR A 141 -14.49 -50.82 23.35
CA THR A 141 -14.95 -50.83 24.76
C THR A 141 -16.06 -51.84 25.03
N ASP A 142 -16.57 -52.52 24.01
CA ASP A 142 -17.74 -53.42 24.13
C ASP A 142 -17.39 -54.91 24.00
N PHE A 143 -16.11 -55.27 23.77
CA PHE A 143 -15.68 -56.67 23.65
C PHE A 143 -15.17 -57.28 24.96
N THR A 144 -15.65 -56.82 26.11
CA THR A 144 -15.42 -57.49 27.40
C THR A 144 -16.64 -58.30 27.81
N ASP A 145 -16.98 -59.33 27.03
CA ASP A 145 -17.54 -60.59 27.55
C ASP A 145 -17.85 -61.54 26.38
N GLY A 146 -16.90 -62.44 26.10
CA GLY A 146 -17.16 -63.88 25.93
C GLY A 146 -18.21 -64.38 24.95
N ASN A 147 -18.69 -63.60 23.98
CA ASN A 147 -19.54 -64.09 22.90
C ASN A 147 -19.13 -63.45 21.57
N LEU A 148 -17.98 -63.91 21.07
CA LEU A 148 -17.59 -63.71 19.69
C LEU A 148 -18.71 -64.26 18.79
N ILE A 149 -19.34 -63.37 18.03
CA ILE A 149 -20.19 -63.71 16.88
C ILE A 149 -19.26 -64.26 15.81
N GLU A 150 -18.77 -65.48 15.99
CA GLU A 150 -17.97 -66.18 14.98
C GLU A 150 -18.84 -66.99 14.01
N ASN A 151 -20.17 -67.02 14.17
CA ASN A 151 -21.01 -67.98 13.43
C ASN A 151 -22.36 -67.48 12.90
N GLU A 152 -22.57 -66.20 12.64
CA GLU A 152 -23.79 -65.76 11.93
C GLU A 152 -23.42 -64.92 10.70
N THR A 153 -23.48 -65.54 9.53
CA THR A 153 -23.20 -64.90 8.22
C THR A 153 -24.40 -64.11 7.69
N SER A 154 -25.42 -63.88 8.52
CA SER A 154 -26.60 -63.11 8.16
C SER A 154 -27.08 -62.31 9.36
N ILE A 155 -26.92 -60.99 9.29
CA ILE A 155 -27.56 -60.04 10.20
C ILE A 155 -29.05 -60.04 9.85
N GLN A 156 -29.94 -60.29 10.82
CA GLN A 156 -31.39 -60.21 10.58
C GLN A 156 -31.90 -58.79 10.84
N ASP A 157 -32.95 -58.39 10.11
CA ASP A 157 -33.54 -57.05 10.24
C ASP A 157 -34.02 -56.74 11.66
N GLU A 158 -34.36 -57.78 12.45
CA GLU A 158 -34.77 -57.65 13.85
C GLU A 158 -33.61 -57.24 14.76
N ASP A 159 -32.40 -57.74 14.50
CA ASP A 159 -31.17 -57.37 15.24
C ASP A 159 -30.81 -55.89 14.98
N ILE A 160 -31.01 -55.44 13.74
CA ILE A 160 -30.80 -54.04 13.33
C ILE A 160 -31.82 -53.12 14.02
N LEU A 161 -33.07 -53.58 14.13
CA LEU A 161 -34.14 -52.81 14.76
C LEU A 161 -33.92 -52.65 16.27
N ASP A 162 -33.42 -53.70 16.94
CA ASP A 162 -33.11 -53.66 18.36
C ASP A 162 -31.90 -52.76 18.67
N TYR A 163 -30.88 -52.78 17.80
CA TYR A 163 -29.77 -51.82 17.83
C TYR A 163 -30.25 -50.37 17.68
N PHE A 164 -31.15 -50.08 16.73
CA PHE A 164 -31.70 -48.74 16.58
C PHE A 164 -32.52 -48.28 17.80
N ASN A 165 -33.19 -49.19 18.49
CA ASN A 165 -33.95 -48.85 19.70
C ASN A 165 -33.05 -48.65 20.93
N THR A 166 -31.86 -49.24 20.95
CA THR A 166 -30.87 -49.03 22.02
C THR A 166 -30.02 -47.78 21.81
N ILE A 167 -29.92 -47.26 20.57
CA ILE A 167 -29.37 -45.93 20.30
C ILE A 167 -30.31 -44.86 20.90
N ASN A 168 -29.96 -44.38 22.09
CA ASN A 168 -30.62 -43.26 22.72
C ASN A 168 -30.25 -41.96 22.00
N SER A 169 -31.19 -41.38 21.24
CA SER A 169 -31.02 -40.15 20.46
C SER A 169 -30.67 -38.91 21.28
N SER A 170 -30.63 -39.01 22.61
CA SER A 170 -30.19 -37.93 23.49
C SER A 170 -28.71 -37.58 23.36
N SER A 171 -27.86 -38.49 22.86
CA SER A 171 -26.43 -38.19 22.65
C SER A 171 -26.19 -37.30 21.43
N PHE A 172 -27.02 -37.42 20.39
CA PHE A 172 -26.86 -36.65 19.14
C PHE A 172 -27.29 -35.19 19.26
N ILE A 173 -28.16 -34.84 20.21
CA ILE A 173 -28.65 -33.46 20.38
C ILE A 173 -27.66 -32.60 21.16
N ASN A 174 -26.88 -33.18 22.08
CA ASN A 174 -25.96 -32.42 22.93
C ASN A 174 -24.66 -32.00 22.21
N GLU A 175 -24.37 -32.57 21.04
CA GLU A 175 -23.14 -32.26 20.28
C GLU A 175 -23.35 -31.15 19.24
N ILE A 176 -24.60 -30.76 18.95
CA ILE A 176 -24.91 -29.67 18.00
C ILE A 176 -24.92 -28.28 18.67
N GLU A 177 -24.86 -28.20 20.01
CA GLU A 177 -24.82 -26.93 20.77
C GLU A 177 -23.44 -26.55 21.35
N GLN A 178 -22.33 -27.09 20.84
CA GLN A 178 -20.98 -26.53 21.11
C GLN A 178 -20.22 -26.13 19.85
#